data_AF-A0A9Q1DQR4-F1
#
_entry.id   AF-A0A9Q1DQR4-F1
#
_cell.length_a   1.000
_cell.length_b   1.000
_cell.length_c   1.000
_cell.angle_alpha   90.00
_cell.angle_beta   90.00
_cell.angle_gamma   90.00
#
_symmetry.space_group_name_H-M   'P 1'
#
loop_
_entity.id
_entity.type
_entity.pdbx_description
1 polymer ?
#
loop_
_entity_poly.entity_id
_entity_poly.type
_entity_poly.pdbx_seq_one_letter_code
_entity_poly.pdbx_strand_id
1 'polypeptide(L)' 'MVIKVYIASSSGSSAIKKQQQDVIGFLAANKIEFEECDIVVSEDNRKWMRENIPENSRPSTGNPLPPQIFNEEQ' A
#
# COMPACT_ATOMS: atom_id res chain seq x y z
N MET A 1 -11.88 12.04 2.44
CA MET A 1 -11.09 11.56 1.29
C MET A 1 -9.62 11.62 1.70
N VAL A 2 -9.11 10.50 2.19
CA VAL A 2 -7.69 10.37 2.58
C VAL A 2 -7.14 9.19 1.77
N ILE A 3 -6.12 9.45 0.96
CA ILE A 3 -5.43 8.38 0.24
C ILE A 3 -4.54 7.64 1.24
N LYS A 4 -4.79 6.35 1.44
CA LYS A 4 -3.94 5.47 2.24
C LYS A 4 -3.07 4.63 1.32
N VAL A 5 -1.77 4.69 1.54
CA VAL A 5 -0.78 3.90 0.81
C VAL A 5 -0.20 2.88 1.77
N TYR A 6 -0.62 1.63 1.62
CA TYR A 6 -0.08 0.53 2.39
C TYR A 6 1.27 0.11 1.81
N ILE A 7 2.30 0.16 2.65
CA ILE A 7 3.68 -0.12 2.28
C ILE A 7 4.30 -1.16 3.19
N ALA A 8 5.40 -1.77 2.76
CA ALA A 8 6.32 -2.48 3.64
C ALA A 8 7.66 -1.74 3.69
N SER A 9 7.97 -1.10 4.81
CA SER A 9 9.24 -0.37 4.98
C SER A 9 10.47 -1.27 4.87
N SER A 10 10.37 -2.52 5.34
CA SER A 10 11.44 -3.52 5.32
C SER A 10 11.22 -4.64 4.28
N SER A 11 10.76 -4.30 3.08
CA SER A 11 10.65 -5.30 2.01
C SER A 11 12.01 -5.91 1.64
N GLY A 12 12.07 -7.21 1.35
CA GLY A 12 13.27 -7.87 0.81
C GLY A 12 13.42 -7.69 -0.71
N SER A 13 12.37 -7.23 -1.40
CA SER A 13 12.35 -7.09 -2.86
C SER A 13 12.65 -5.65 -3.28
N SER A 14 13.71 -5.48 -4.07
CA SER A 14 14.07 -4.18 -4.64
C SER A 14 12.98 -3.62 -5.57
N ALA A 15 12.28 -4.50 -6.29
CA ALA A 15 11.17 -4.10 -7.16
C ALA A 15 10.01 -3.49 -6.37
N ILE A 16 9.63 -4.12 -5.25
CA ILE A 16 8.59 -3.61 -4.35
C ILE A 16 9.00 -2.27 -3.76
N LYS A 17 10.24 -2.14 -3.26
CA LYS A 17 10.74 -0.86 -2.71
C LYS A 17 10.64 0.27 -3.73
N LYS A 18 11.07 0.01 -4.96
CA LYS A 18 11.02 1.00 -6.04
C LYS A 18 9.59 1.39 -6.38
N GLN A 19 8.69 0.41 -6.51
CA GLN A 19 7.28 0.69 -6.80
C GLN A 19 6.60 1.50 -5.68
N GLN A 20 6.90 1.20 -4.42
CA GLN A 20 6.42 2.02 -3.28
C GLN A 20 6.93 3.47 -3.37
N GLN A 21 8.21 3.66 -3.65
CA GLN A 21 8.82 4.99 -3.80
C GLN A 21 8.23 5.74 -4.99
N ASP A 22 7.97 5.08 -6.11
CA ASP A 22 7.38 5.69 -7.29
C ASP A 22 5.96 6.20 -6.98
N VAL A 23 5.15 5.42 -6.25
CA VAL A 23 3.80 5.84 -5.80
C VAL A 23 3.87 7.02 -4.83
N ILE A 24 4.66 6.90 -3.75
CA ILE A 24 4.81 7.96 -2.74
C ILE A 24 5.34 9.24 -3.38
N GLY A 25 6.37 9.12 -4.20
CA GLY A 25 6.99 10.23 -4.91
C GLY A 25 6.02 10.91 -5.86
N PHE A 26 5.20 10.13 -6.59
CA PHE A 26 4.16 10.68 -7.46
C PHE A 26 3.11 11.48 -6.67
N LEU A 27 2.59 10.93 -5.57
CA LEU A 27 1.58 11.61 -4.76
C LEU A 27 2.13 12.90 -4.16
N ALA A 28 3.33 12.84 -3.58
CA ALA A 28 4.02 14.00 -3.01
C ALA A 28 4.31 15.08 -4.07
N ALA A 29 4.81 14.70 -5.25
CA ALA A 29 5.11 15.63 -6.34
C ALA A 29 3.87 16.37 -6.85
N ASN A 30 2.71 15.71 -6.81
CA ASN A 30 1.42 16.30 -7.19
C ASN A 30 0.70 17.00 -6.03
N LYS A 31 1.31 17.10 -4.84
CA LYS A 31 0.72 17.68 -3.62
C LYS A 31 -0.60 17.02 -3.23
N ILE A 32 -0.73 15.72 -3.49
CA ILE A 32 -1.86 14.92 -3.02
C ILE A 32 -1.55 14.54 -1.57
N GLU A 33 -2.47 14.79 -0.65
CA GLU A 33 -2.32 14.35 0.75
C GLU A 33 -2.56 12.83 0.84
N PHE A 34 -1.66 12.13 1.52
CA PHE A 34 -1.76 10.70 1.75
C PHE A 34 -1.16 10.29 3.09
N GLU A 35 -1.55 9.12 3.57
CA GLU A 35 -1.01 8.45 4.74
C GLU A 35 -0.23 7.20 4.32
N GLU A 36 0.98 7.02 4.86
CA GLU A 36 1.74 5.78 4.71
C GLU A 36 1.36 4.79 5.81
N CYS A 37 0.66 3.72 5.43
CA CYS A 37 0.23 2.68 6.36
C CYS A 37 1.20 1.49 6.30
N ASP A 38 2.22 1.49 7.17
CA ASP A 38 3.24 0.43 7.15
C ASP A 38 2.71 -0.89 7.72
N ILE A 39 2.73 -1.94 6.89
CA ILE A 39 2.26 -3.30 7.23
C ILE A 39 3.32 -4.15 7.94
N VAL A 40 4.58 -3.72 7.96
CA VAL A 40 5.66 -4.39 8.70
C VAL A 40 5.58 -4.02 10.17
N VAL A 41 5.30 -2.75 10.45
CA VAL A 41 5.30 -2.20 11.81
C VAL A 41 3.92 -2.32 12.47
N SER A 42 2.83 -2.30 11.69
CA SER A 42 1.46 -2.44 12.19
C SER A 42 0.77 -3.68 11.63
N GLU A 43 0.45 -4.60 12.55
CA GLU A 43 -0.34 -5.79 12.26
C GLU A 43 -1.77 -5.46 11.82
N ASP A 44 -2.35 -4.38 12.36
CA ASP A 44 -3.68 -3.93 11.98
C ASP A 44 -3.69 -3.42 10.53
N ASN A 45 -2.67 -2.66 10.12
CA ASN A 45 -2.51 -2.26 8.73
C ASN A 45 -2.36 -3.46 7.80
N ARG A 46 -1.57 -4.47 8.23
CA ARG A 46 -1.36 -5.71 7.47
C ARG A 46 -2.64 -6.49 7.25
N LYS A 47 -3.45 -6.66 8.30
CA LYS A 47 -4.74 -7.36 8.23
C LYS A 47 -5.72 -6.60 7.37
N TRP A 48 -5.91 -5.31 7.66
CA TRP A 48 -6.85 -4.46 6.94
C TRP A 48 -6.55 -4.46 5.45
N MET A 49 -5.27 -4.26 5.05
CA MET A 49 -4.87 -4.28 3.65
C MET A 49 -5.28 -5.60 2.98
N ARG A 50 -4.99 -6.75 3.59
CA ARG A 50 -5.27 -8.06 2.99
C ARG A 50 -6.76 -8.35 2.88
N GLU A 51 -7.55 -7.93 3.86
CA GLU A 51 -8.99 -8.16 3.89
C GLU A 51 -9.74 -7.28 2.89
N ASN A 52 -9.31 -6.04 2.71
CA ASN A 52 -9.99 -5.05 1.86
C ASN A 52 -9.54 -5.07 0.39
N ILE A 53 -8.60 -5.94 -0.01
CA ILE A 53 -8.25 -6.13 -1.43
C ILE A 53 -9.45 -6.74 -2.16
N PRO A 54 -9.98 -6.08 -3.21
CA PRO A 54 -11.02 -6.63 -4.06
C PRO A 54 -10.61 -7.97 -4.68
N GLU A 55 -11.54 -8.91 -4.81
CA GLU A 55 -11.25 -10.28 -5.25
C GLU A 55 -10.56 -10.32 -6.63
N ASN A 56 -10.95 -9.43 -7.55
CA ASN A 56 -10.36 -9.31 -8.89
C ASN A 56 -8.93 -8.75 -8.89
N SER A 57 -8.48 -8.17 -7.78
CA SER A 57 -7.14 -7.63 -7.58
C SER A 57 -6.27 -8.54 -6.71
N ARG A 58 -6.80 -9.68 -6.24
CA ARG A 58 -6.02 -10.66 -5.47
C ARG A 58 -5.07 -11.43 -6.38
N PRO A 59 -3.85 -11.73 -5.92
CA PRO A 59 -2.93 -12.57 -6.68
C PRO A 59 -3.47 -13.99 -6.78
N SER A 60 -3.15 -14.69 -7.87
CA SER A 60 -3.52 -16.11 -8.06
C SER A 60 -2.88 -17.03 -7.02
N THR A 61 -1.76 -16.62 -6.42
CA THR A 61 -1.06 -17.34 -5.35
C THR A 61 -0.45 -16.38 -4.35
N GLY A 62 -0.54 -16.71 -3.06
CA GLY A 62 0.10 -15.95 -1.99
C GLY A 62 -0.74 -14.78 -1.47
N ASN A 63 -0.09 -13.87 -0.73
CA ASN A 63 -0.74 -12.69 -0.18
C ASN A 63 -0.58 -11.49 -1.13
N PRO A 64 -1.53 -10.54 -1.14
CA PRO A 64 -1.32 -9.26 -1.81
C PRO A 64 -0.06 -8.55 -1.31
N LEU A 65 0.68 -7.92 -2.24
CA LEU A 65 1.96 -7.28 -1.99
C LEU A 65 1.84 -5.75 -2.08
N PRO A 66 2.58 -4.99 -1.27
CA PRO A 66 2.62 -3.53 -1.37
C PRO A 66 3.38 -3.04 -2.62
N PRO A 67 3.17 -1.78 -3.06
CA PRO A 67 2.24 -0.80 -2.49
C PRO A 67 0.77 -1.13 -2.82
N GLN A 68 -0.14 -0.86 -1.90
CA GLN A 68 -1.59 -0.94 -2.13
C GLN A 68 -2.25 0.39 -1.77
N ILE A 69 -3.00 0.96 -2.72
CA ILE A 69 -3.55 2.31 -2.60
C ILE A 69 -5.05 2.18 -2.40
N PHE A 70 -5.55 2.81 -1.34
CA PHE A 70 -6.97 2.91 -1.05
C PHE A 70 -7.35 4.37 -0.92
N ASN A 71 -8.50 4.74 -1.45
CA ASN A 71 -9.13 6.01 -1.13
C ASN A 71 -10.22 5.71 -0.11
N GLU A 72 -10.04 6.15 1.14
CA GLU A 72 -11.14 6.15 2.09
C GLU A 72 -12.05 7.35 1.77
N GLU A 73 -12.86 7.15 0.74
CA GLU A 73 -14.14 7.81 0.57
C GLU A 73 -15.21 6.93 1.22
N GLN A 74 -16.00 7.56 2.07
CA GLN A 74 -17.17 6.97 2.69
C GLN A 74 -18.20 6.56 1.64
#